data_AF-F9RZS9-F1
#
_entry.id   AF-F9RZS9-F1
#
_cell.length_a   1.000
_cell.length_b   1.000
_cell.length_c   1.000
_cell.angle_alpha   90.00
_cell.angle_beta   90.00
_cell.angle_gamma   90.00
#
_symmetry.space_group_name_H-M   'P 1'
#
loop_
_entity.id
_entity.type
_entity.pdbx_description
1 polymer ?
#
loop_
_entity_poly.entity_id
_entity_poly.type
_entity_poly.pdbx_seq_one_letter_code
_entity_poly.pdbx_strand_id
1 'polypeptide(L)'
;MALGNKMRLDWPPAWLLVLVGLILNILAILMSSIVLEDLGGKRALLTERKQDNLYSIQLAWNSVETLERKREYLLLYVAQPTPVEEVAHAMRAELRKWLNLSIPPLVKHNVLQLMEMIDGGQQEYRNQIDGFYLKNITLTEQMNLLDDRIAWYRNISLFLQVFGLALILARDLARK
;
A
#
# COMPACT_ATOMS: atom_id res chain seq x y z
N MET A 1 55.70 -9.30 53.04
CA MET A 1 56.15 -8.00 52.50
C MET A 1 55.40 -7.79 51.20
N ALA A 2 54.30 -7.05 51.26
CA ALA A 2 53.39 -6.82 50.14
C ALA A 2 53.92 -5.68 49.28
N LEU A 3 53.67 -5.75 47.96
CA LEU A 3 53.24 -4.60 47.16
C LEU A 3 52.67 -5.13 45.84
N GLY A 4 51.34 -5.21 45.82
CA GLY A 4 50.53 -5.61 44.69
C GLY A 4 50.66 -4.62 43.53
N ASN A 5 50.82 -5.19 42.34
CA ASN A 5 50.85 -4.48 41.08
C ASN A 5 49.43 -3.93 40.79
N LYS A 6 49.18 -2.66 41.12
CA LYS A 6 47.96 -1.95 40.72
C LYS A 6 48.03 -1.69 39.22
N MET A 7 47.37 -2.52 38.43
CA MET A 7 47.02 -2.17 37.06
C MET A 7 46.16 -0.90 37.10
N ARG A 8 46.76 0.25 36.80
CA ARG A 8 46.05 1.51 36.60
C ARG A 8 45.28 1.35 35.30
N LEU A 9 43.98 1.16 35.42
CA LEU A 9 43.08 1.28 34.29
C LEU A 9 43.06 2.75 33.90
N ASP A 10 43.91 3.13 32.95
CA ASP A 10 43.98 4.50 32.44
C ASP A 10 42.64 4.81 31.76
N TRP A 11 41.81 5.58 32.46
CA TRP A 11 40.54 6.05 31.92
C TRP A 11 40.81 6.80 30.60
N PRO A 12 40.02 6.53 29.55
CA PRO A 12 40.25 7.17 28.26
C PRO A 12 40.23 8.70 28.42
N PRO A 13 41.08 9.43 27.66
CA PRO A 13 41.19 10.88 27.78
C PRO A 13 39.81 11.56 27.63
N ALA A 14 39.51 12.53 28.49
CA ALA A 14 38.21 13.20 28.49
C ALA A 14 37.81 13.82 27.14
N TRP A 15 38.78 14.23 26.32
CA TRP A 15 38.51 14.76 24.97
C TRP A 15 38.01 13.67 24.00
N LEU A 16 38.44 12.42 24.18
CA LEU A 16 38.05 11.29 23.34
C LEU A 16 36.58 10.93 23.58
N LEU A 17 36.12 10.96 24.83
CA LEU A 17 34.71 10.71 25.18
C LEU A 17 33.75 11.71 24.51
N VAL A 18 34.13 13.00 24.51
CA VAL A 18 33.34 14.05 23.86
C VAL A 18 33.34 13.87 22.33
N LEU A 19 34.49 13.58 21.74
CA LEU A 19 34.61 13.38 20.30
C LEU A 19 33.79 12.17 19.84
N VAL A 20 33.85 11.05 20.56
CA VAL A 20 33.02 9.87 20.27
C VAL A 20 31.53 10.19 20.43
N GLY A 21 31.13 10.87 21.51
CA GLY A 21 29.74 11.27 21.72
C GLY A 21 29.19 12.20 20.62
N LEU A 22 30.03 13.10 20.10
CA LEU A 22 29.66 14.01 19.03
C LEU A 22 29.56 13.29 17.68
N ILE A 23 30.48 12.37 17.38
CA ILE A 23 30.42 11.51 16.17
C ILE A 23 29.13 10.67 16.20
N LEU A 24 28.80 10.06 17.33
CA LEU A 24 27.59 9.25 17.47
C LEU A 24 26.32 10.06 17.22
N ASN A 25 26.25 11.29 17.74
CA ASN A 25 25.13 12.18 17.47
C ASN A 25 25.03 12.58 15.99
N ILE A 26 26.15 12.91 15.33
CA ILE A 26 26.16 13.20 13.89
C ILE A 26 25.69 11.98 13.10
N LEU A 27 26.18 10.78 13.44
CA LEU A 27 25.79 9.56 12.76
C LEU A 27 24.30 9.26 12.94
N ALA A 28 23.74 9.54 14.12
CA ALA A 28 22.31 9.41 14.35
C ALA A 28 21.48 10.37 13.49
N ILE A 29 21.93 11.62 13.33
CA ILE A 29 21.29 12.60 12.45
C ILE A 29 21.33 12.12 11.00
N LEU A 30 22.48 11.64 10.52
CA LEU A 30 22.62 11.11 9.15
C LEU A 30 21.72 9.91 8.89
N MET A 31 21.59 9.01 9.87
CA MET A 31 20.65 7.88 9.81
C MET A 31 19.21 8.37 9.67
N SER A 32 18.85 9.46 10.35
CA SER A 32 17.51 10.05 10.22
C SER A 32 17.30 10.76 8.88
N SER A 33 18.24 11.60 8.46
CA SER A 33 18.04 12.45 7.27
C SER A 33 18.19 11.70 5.96
N ILE A 34 19.02 10.65 5.89
CA ILE A 34 19.27 9.95 4.63
C ILE A 34 18.46 8.65 4.58
N VAL A 35 18.63 7.80 5.60
CA VAL A 35 18.09 6.44 5.53
C VAL A 35 16.59 6.41 5.84
N LEU A 36 16.15 7.07 6.92
CA LEU A 36 14.74 7.09 7.28
C LEU A 36 13.88 7.86 6.26
N GLU A 37 14.41 8.93 5.65
CA GLU A 37 13.71 9.67 4.60
C GLU A 37 13.53 8.83 3.31
N ASP A 38 14.58 8.14 2.85
CA ASP A 38 14.48 7.25 1.67
C ASP A 38 13.47 6.12 1.90
N LEU A 39 13.54 5.45 3.05
CA LEU A 39 12.60 4.39 3.40
C LEU A 39 11.16 4.93 3.54
N GLY A 40 11.00 6.10 4.14
CA GLY A 40 9.73 6.81 4.26
C GLY A 40 9.13 7.15 2.89
N GLY A 41 9.96 7.63 1.96
CA GLY A 41 9.55 7.93 0.58
C GLY A 41 9.11 6.68 -0.18
N LYS A 42 9.86 5.58 -0.06
CA LYS A 42 9.46 4.28 -0.65
C LYS A 42 8.13 3.80 -0.09
N ARG A 43 7.93 3.91 1.23
CA ARG A 43 6.67 3.53 1.89
C ARG A 43 5.51 4.40 1.40
N ALA A 44 5.72 5.70 1.24
CA ALA A 44 4.72 6.62 0.69
C ALA A 44 4.31 6.24 -0.74
N LEU A 45 5.27 5.94 -1.60
CA LEU A 45 5.00 5.48 -2.97
C LEU A 45 4.18 4.19 -3.01
N LEU A 46 4.49 3.21 -2.14
CA LEU A 46 3.69 1.99 -2.06
C LEU A 46 2.26 2.25 -1.55
N THR A 47 2.11 3.22 -0.66
CA THR A 47 0.80 3.65 -0.15
C THR A 47 -0.05 4.28 -1.25
N GLU A 48 0.55 5.13 -2.08
CA GLU A 48 -0.11 5.74 -3.24
C GLU A 48 -0.58 4.67 -4.23
N ARG A 49 0.31 3.74 -4.60
CA ARG A 49 -0.06 2.61 -5.49
C ARG A 49 -1.18 1.75 -4.93
N LYS A 50 -1.20 1.52 -3.62
CA LYS A 50 -2.28 0.79 -2.95
C LYS A 50 -3.60 1.56 -3.05
N GLN A 51 -3.55 2.88 -2.91
CA GLN A 51 -4.72 3.74 -3.06
C GLN A 51 -5.27 3.73 -4.49
N ASP A 52 -4.39 3.78 -5.50
CA ASP A 52 -4.78 3.69 -6.92
C ASP A 52 -5.44 2.35 -7.25
N ASN A 53 -4.91 1.26 -6.71
CA ASN A 53 -5.52 -0.06 -6.84
C ASN A 53 -6.89 -0.13 -6.17
N LEU A 54 -7.05 0.43 -4.97
CA LEU A 54 -8.36 0.49 -4.29
C LEU A 54 -9.39 1.28 -5.09
N TYR A 55 -8.98 2.40 -5.68
CA TYR A 55 -9.82 3.17 -6.59
C TYR A 55 -10.23 2.34 -7.82
N SER A 56 -9.28 1.61 -8.41
CA SER A 56 -9.54 0.74 -9.56
C SER A 56 -10.51 -0.41 -9.22
N ILE A 57 -10.39 -0.99 -8.01
CA ILE A 57 -11.35 -1.98 -7.48
C ILE A 57 -12.75 -1.37 -7.39
N GLN A 58 -12.87 -0.14 -6.85
CA GLN A 58 -14.16 0.51 -6.73
C GLN A 58 -14.82 0.75 -8.11
N LEU A 59 -14.04 1.19 -9.10
CA LEU A 59 -14.53 1.38 -10.46
C LEU A 59 -15.01 0.06 -11.10
N ALA A 60 -14.23 -1.01 -10.93
CA ALA A 60 -14.61 -2.33 -11.43
C ALA A 60 -15.87 -2.86 -10.72
N TRP A 61 -15.98 -2.67 -9.41
CA TRP A 61 -17.18 -3.05 -8.64
C TRP A 61 -18.42 -2.29 -9.12
N ASN A 62 -18.31 -0.98 -9.30
CA ASN A 62 -19.39 -0.15 -9.85
C ASN A 62 -19.82 -0.64 -11.25
N SER A 63 -18.87 -1.15 -12.04
CA SER A 63 -19.15 -1.70 -13.38
C SER A 63 -19.91 -3.03 -13.30
N VAL A 64 -19.53 -3.92 -12.36
CA VAL A 64 -20.28 -5.15 -12.08
C VAL A 64 -21.71 -4.85 -11.66
N GLU A 65 -21.91 -3.92 -10.72
CA GLU A 65 -23.23 -3.52 -10.24
C GLU A 65 -24.07 -2.88 -11.35
N THR A 66 -23.44 -2.04 -12.17
CA THR A 66 -24.12 -1.43 -13.33
C THR A 66 -24.57 -2.48 -14.33
N LEU A 67 -23.75 -3.50 -14.61
CA LEU A 67 -24.15 -4.63 -15.45
C LEU A 67 -25.30 -5.44 -14.83
N GLU A 68 -25.31 -5.63 -13.51
CA GLU A 68 -26.41 -6.33 -12.83
C GLU A 68 -27.72 -5.56 -12.92
N ARG A 69 -27.70 -4.23 -12.70
CA ARG A 69 -28.89 -3.39 -12.89
C ARG A 69 -29.40 -3.44 -14.33
N LYS A 70 -28.49 -3.50 -15.31
CA LYS A 70 -28.87 -3.67 -16.74
C LYS A 70 -29.48 -5.04 -17.01
N ARG A 71 -28.98 -6.09 -16.36
CA ARG A 71 -29.58 -7.43 -16.40
C ARG A 71 -31.02 -7.40 -15.93
N GLU A 72 -31.28 -6.77 -14.78
CA GLU A 72 -32.63 -6.62 -14.23
C GLU A 72 -33.56 -5.86 -15.19
N TYR A 73 -33.11 -4.72 -15.72
CA TYR A 73 -33.89 -3.96 -16.70
C TYR A 73 -34.17 -4.74 -17.97
N LEU A 74 -33.21 -5.57 -18.43
CA LEU A 74 -33.39 -6.45 -19.58
C LEU A 74 -34.49 -7.48 -19.33
N LEU A 75 -34.45 -8.14 -18.18
CA LEU A 75 -35.47 -9.12 -17.82
C LEU A 75 -36.86 -8.49 -17.71
N LEU A 76 -36.95 -7.29 -17.11
CA LEU A 76 -38.19 -6.53 -17.04
C LEU A 76 -38.70 -6.13 -18.43
N TYR A 77 -37.81 -5.69 -19.33
CA TYR A 77 -38.18 -5.34 -20.71
C TYR A 77 -38.73 -6.55 -21.47
N VAL A 78 -38.04 -7.69 -21.41
CA VAL A 78 -38.45 -8.91 -22.11
C VAL A 78 -39.73 -9.52 -21.53
N ALA A 79 -40.03 -9.24 -20.26
CA ALA A 79 -41.28 -9.65 -19.62
C ALA A 79 -42.50 -8.81 -20.03
N GLN A 80 -42.32 -7.63 -20.64
CA GLN A 80 -43.44 -6.78 -21.04
C GLN A 80 -44.30 -7.43 -22.16
N PRO A 81 -45.64 -7.28 -22.12
CA PRO A 81 -46.53 -7.82 -23.14
C PRO A 81 -46.32 -7.19 -24.53
N THR A 82 -46.01 -5.90 -24.57
CA THR A 82 -45.82 -5.09 -25.78
C THR A 82 -44.51 -4.29 -25.68
N PRO A 83 -43.36 -4.91 -25.98
CA PRO A 83 -42.07 -4.24 -25.88
C PRO A 83 -41.94 -3.10 -26.90
N VAL A 84 -41.47 -1.94 -26.44
CA VAL A 84 -41.22 -0.76 -27.29
C VAL A 84 -39.86 -0.91 -27.98
N GLU A 85 -39.82 -0.85 -29.30
CA GLU A 85 -38.62 -1.15 -30.10
C GLU A 85 -37.50 -0.10 -29.91
N GLU A 86 -37.87 1.17 -29.70
CA GLU A 86 -36.95 2.27 -29.42
C GLU A 86 -36.14 2.02 -28.13
N VAL A 87 -36.81 1.50 -27.09
CA VAL A 87 -36.17 1.14 -25.82
C VAL A 87 -35.20 -0.03 -26.03
N ALA A 88 -35.58 -1.03 -26.84
CA ALA A 88 -34.66 -2.12 -27.17
C ALA A 88 -33.40 -1.64 -27.88
N HIS A 89 -33.55 -0.71 -28.83
CA HIS A 89 -32.41 -0.16 -29.55
C HIS A 89 -31.47 0.61 -28.61
N ALA A 90 -32.01 1.48 -27.75
CA ALA A 90 -31.23 2.23 -26.77
C ALA A 90 -30.48 1.30 -25.80
N MET A 91 -31.15 0.27 -25.29
CA MET A 91 -30.58 -0.65 -24.32
C MET A 91 -29.50 -1.54 -24.94
N ARG A 92 -29.66 -1.99 -26.20
CA ARG A 92 -28.62 -2.70 -26.95
C ARG A 92 -27.41 -1.82 -27.21
N ALA A 93 -27.61 -0.56 -27.59
CA ALA A 93 -26.52 0.38 -27.82
C ALA A 93 -25.71 0.62 -26.54
N GLU A 94 -26.37 0.68 -25.39
CA GLU A 94 -25.69 0.83 -24.11
C GLU A 94 -24.94 -0.44 -23.70
N LEU A 95 -25.58 -1.61 -23.73
CA LEU A 95 -24.93 -2.91 -23.42
C LEU A 95 -23.72 -3.17 -24.31
N ARG A 96 -23.76 -2.77 -25.58
CA ARG A 96 -22.63 -2.87 -26.49
C ARG A 96 -21.39 -2.08 -26.00
N LYS A 97 -21.59 -0.93 -25.35
CA LYS A 97 -20.47 -0.14 -24.79
C LYS A 97 -19.79 -0.84 -23.63
N TRP A 98 -20.55 -1.55 -22.80
CA TRP A 98 -20.03 -2.24 -21.62
C TRP A 98 -19.42 -3.60 -21.94
N LEU A 99 -20.04 -4.35 -22.84
CA LEU A 99 -19.62 -5.72 -23.17
C LEU A 99 -18.64 -5.77 -24.35
N ASN A 100 -18.53 -4.70 -25.15
CA ASN A 100 -17.74 -4.63 -26.38
C ASN A 100 -18.03 -5.79 -27.37
N LEU A 101 -19.25 -6.31 -27.32
CA LEU A 101 -19.72 -7.43 -28.12
C LEU A 101 -20.95 -7.02 -28.94
N SER A 102 -21.22 -7.79 -30.00
CA SER A 102 -22.49 -7.67 -30.72
C SER A 102 -23.61 -8.21 -29.85
N ILE A 103 -24.55 -7.33 -29.45
CA ILE A 103 -25.67 -7.70 -28.60
C ILE A 103 -26.79 -8.26 -29.48
N PRO A 104 -27.30 -9.48 -29.26
CA PRO A 104 -28.40 -10.05 -30.03
C PRO A 104 -29.72 -9.28 -29.79
N PRO A 105 -30.76 -9.51 -30.61
CA PRO A 105 -32.08 -8.93 -30.38
C PRO A 105 -32.64 -9.26 -29.01
N LEU A 106 -33.25 -8.28 -28.35
CA LEU A 106 -33.84 -8.38 -27.01
C LEU A 106 -35.20 -9.09 -27.07
N VAL A 107 -35.17 -10.38 -27.40
CA VAL A 107 -36.35 -11.24 -27.50
C VAL A 107 -36.24 -12.39 -26.52
N LYS A 108 -37.38 -12.95 -26.09
CA LYS A 108 -37.48 -14.04 -25.10
C LYS A 108 -36.55 -15.22 -25.40
N HIS A 109 -36.36 -15.56 -26.67
CA HIS A 109 -35.51 -16.67 -27.09
C HIS A 109 -34.00 -16.44 -26.83
N ASN A 110 -33.54 -15.18 -26.85
CA ASN A 110 -32.13 -14.84 -26.70
C ASN A 110 -31.75 -14.48 -25.25
N VAL A 111 -32.68 -14.56 -24.30
CA VAL A 111 -32.46 -14.15 -22.91
C VAL A 111 -31.29 -14.91 -22.30
N LEU A 112 -31.23 -16.23 -22.48
CA LEU A 112 -30.14 -17.04 -21.93
C LEU A 112 -28.77 -16.58 -22.46
N GLN A 113 -28.67 -16.37 -23.77
CA GLN A 113 -27.44 -15.86 -24.40
C GLN A 113 -27.05 -14.47 -23.87
N LEU A 114 -28.03 -13.58 -23.66
CA LEU A 114 -27.80 -12.25 -23.09
C LEU A 114 -27.32 -12.32 -21.64
N MET A 115 -27.87 -13.24 -20.84
CA MET A 115 -27.42 -13.48 -19.47
C MET A 115 -25.97 -13.98 -19.45
N GLU A 116 -25.63 -14.96 -20.29
CA GLU A 116 -24.25 -15.47 -20.39
C GLU A 116 -23.25 -14.39 -20.82
N MET A 117 -23.64 -13.50 -21.75
CA MET A 117 -22.81 -12.36 -22.14
C MET A 117 -22.59 -11.38 -20.99
N ILE A 118 -23.63 -11.08 -20.21
CA ILE A 118 -23.53 -10.20 -19.04
C ILE A 118 -22.68 -10.86 -17.96
N ASP A 119 -22.91 -12.14 -17.65
CA ASP A 119 -22.16 -12.90 -16.66
C ASP A 119 -20.67 -12.97 -17.05
N GLY A 120 -20.35 -13.16 -18.34
CA GLY A 120 -18.99 -13.09 -18.86
C GLY A 120 -18.34 -11.71 -18.68
N GLY A 121 -19.07 -10.63 -18.97
CA GLY A 121 -18.61 -9.26 -18.71
C GLY A 121 -18.40 -8.95 -17.23
N GLN A 122 -19.30 -9.42 -16.36
CA GLN A 122 -19.15 -9.30 -14.91
C GLN A 122 -17.95 -10.09 -14.40
N GLN A 123 -17.71 -11.30 -14.93
CA GLN A 123 -16.56 -12.11 -14.55
C GLN A 123 -15.25 -11.43 -14.91
N GLU A 124 -15.17 -10.75 -16.05
CA GLU A 124 -13.98 -9.98 -16.43
C GLU A 124 -13.67 -8.87 -15.42
N TYR A 125 -14.68 -8.10 -15.00
CA TYR A 125 -14.50 -7.09 -13.96
C TYR A 125 -14.15 -7.70 -12.59
N ARG A 126 -14.73 -8.86 -12.23
CA ARG A 126 -14.35 -9.58 -11.00
C ARG A 126 -12.90 -10.05 -11.04
N ASN A 127 -12.44 -10.58 -12.16
CA ASN A 127 -11.04 -10.96 -12.35
C ASN A 127 -10.11 -9.75 -12.21
N GLN A 128 -10.51 -8.57 -12.70
CA GLN A 128 -9.75 -7.33 -12.50
C GLN A 128 -9.67 -6.94 -11.01
N ILE A 129 -10.79 -7.03 -10.28
CA ILE A 129 -10.84 -6.80 -8.83
C ILE A 129 -9.86 -7.73 -8.11
N ASP A 130 -9.92 -9.03 -8.40
CA ASP A 130 -9.03 -10.03 -7.80
C ASP A 130 -7.56 -9.70 -8.09
N GLY A 131 -7.25 -9.30 -9.33
CA GLY A 131 -5.91 -8.87 -9.73
C GLY A 131 -5.41 -7.67 -8.93
N PHE A 132 -6.23 -6.64 -8.73
CA PHE A 132 -5.86 -5.49 -7.88
C PHE A 132 -5.78 -5.84 -6.40
N TYR A 133 -6.64 -6.74 -5.92
CA TYR A 133 -6.62 -7.21 -4.55
C TYR A 133 -5.32 -7.95 -4.21
N LEU A 134 -4.90 -8.88 -5.07
CA LEU A 134 -3.62 -9.60 -4.93
C LEU A 134 -2.42 -8.66 -4.98
N LYS A 135 -2.43 -7.65 -5.86
CA LYS A 135 -1.42 -6.59 -5.88
C LYS A 135 -1.37 -5.83 -4.55
N ASN A 136 -2.52 -5.51 -3.96
CA ASN A 136 -2.59 -4.82 -2.67
C ASN A 136 -2.07 -5.65 -1.50
N ILE A 137 -2.27 -6.97 -1.51
CA ILE A 137 -1.63 -7.87 -0.53
C ILE A 137 -0.12 -7.75 -0.66
N THR A 138 0.41 -7.89 -1.88
CA THR A 138 1.85 -7.80 -2.15
C THR A 138 2.43 -6.43 -1.73
N LEU A 139 1.73 -5.33 -2.02
CA LEU A 139 2.13 -3.99 -1.59
C LEU A 139 2.14 -3.87 -0.06
N THR A 140 1.14 -4.45 0.62
CA THR A 140 1.06 -4.42 2.08
C THR A 140 2.22 -5.20 2.72
N GLU A 141 2.59 -6.35 2.16
CA GLU A 141 3.77 -7.11 2.61
C GLU A 141 5.06 -6.29 2.45
N GLN A 142 5.25 -5.64 1.29
CA GLN A 142 6.41 -4.76 1.06
C GLN A 142 6.44 -3.58 2.03
N MET A 143 5.28 -2.98 2.31
CA MET A 143 5.16 -1.90 3.30
C MET A 143 5.53 -2.38 4.69
N ASN A 144 5.08 -3.56 5.12
CA ASN A 144 5.42 -4.12 6.43
C ASN A 144 6.94 -4.32 6.57
N LEU A 145 7.61 -4.85 5.54
CA LEU A 145 9.07 -5.01 5.54
C LEU A 145 9.81 -3.66 5.61
N LEU A 146 9.25 -2.61 5.00
CA LEU A 146 9.79 -1.25 5.12
C LEU A 146 9.56 -0.68 6.51
N ASP A 147 8.36 -0.86 7.08
CA ASP A 147 8.01 -0.37 8.41
C ASP A 147 8.89 -1.02 9.50
N ASP A 148 9.21 -2.32 9.37
CA ASP A 148 10.16 -3.02 10.25
C ASP A 148 11.57 -2.40 10.16
N ARG A 149 12.04 -2.13 8.94
CA ARG A 149 13.35 -1.47 8.74
C ARG A 149 13.35 -0.06 9.30
N ILE A 150 12.31 0.73 9.04
CA ILE A 150 12.14 2.08 9.56
C ILE A 150 12.18 2.06 11.09
N ALA A 151 11.47 1.14 11.73
CA ALA A 151 11.47 0.98 13.18
C ALA A 151 12.87 0.64 13.71
N TRP A 152 13.58 -0.27 13.05
CA TRP A 152 14.96 -0.62 13.41
C TRP A 152 15.91 0.57 13.32
N TYR A 153 15.91 1.29 12.20
CA TYR A 153 16.76 2.47 11.98
C TYR A 153 16.43 3.60 12.97
N ARG A 154 15.14 3.80 13.28
CA ARG A 154 14.70 4.79 14.27
C ARG A 154 15.22 4.44 15.67
N ASN A 155 15.10 3.20 16.09
CA ASN A 155 15.58 2.74 17.39
C ASN A 155 17.10 2.91 17.51
N ILE A 156 17.85 2.59 16.46
CA ILE A 156 19.30 2.77 16.43
C ILE A 156 19.67 4.26 16.49
N SER A 157 19.05 5.11 15.68
CA SER A 157 19.30 6.55 15.71
C SER A 157 19.07 7.12 17.12
N LEU A 158 17.95 6.77 17.76
CA LEU A 158 17.66 7.20 19.13
C LEU A 158 18.70 6.67 20.13
N PHE A 159 19.11 5.40 20.02
CA PHE A 159 20.14 4.83 20.88
C PHE A 159 21.47 5.59 20.74
N LEU A 160 21.90 5.88 19.51
CA LEU A 160 23.13 6.65 19.27
C LEU A 160 23.05 8.05 19.85
N GLN A 161 21.90 8.73 19.76
CA GLN A 161 21.69 10.05 20.35
C GLN A 161 21.81 10.01 21.87
N VAL A 162 21.07 9.11 22.53
CA VAL A 162 21.07 8.99 24.00
C VAL A 162 22.46 8.59 24.50
N PHE A 163 23.10 7.62 23.84
CA PHE A 163 24.44 7.18 24.21
C PHE A 163 25.49 8.28 23.99
N GLY A 164 25.39 9.00 22.87
CA GLY A 164 26.27 10.13 22.57
C GLY A 164 26.16 11.25 23.61
N LEU A 165 24.93 11.60 24.02
CA LEU A 165 24.68 12.56 25.10
C LEU A 165 25.21 12.05 26.45
N ALA A 166 24.99 10.77 26.76
CA ALA A 166 25.48 10.17 27.99
C ALA A 166 27.01 10.19 28.09
N LEU A 167 27.74 9.96 26.98
CA LEU A 167 29.21 10.06 26.95
C LEU A 167 29.70 11.49 27.18
N ILE A 168 29.02 12.48 26.61
CA ILE A 168 29.34 13.90 26.83
C ILE A 168 29.09 14.27 28.30
N LEU A 169 27.97 13.83 28.88
CA LEU A 169 27.62 14.06 30.30
C LEU A 169 28.55 13.32 31.27
N ALA A 170 28.91 12.07 30.97
CA ALA A 170 29.82 11.27 31.80
C ALA A 170 31.19 11.92 31.93
N ARG A 171 31.66 12.57 30.86
CA ARG A 171 32.88 13.39 30.90
C ARG A 171 32.75 14.59 31.84
N ASP A 172 31.62 15.27 31.84
CA ASP A 172 31.40 16.42 32.74
C ASP A 172 31.31 16.00 34.21
N LEU A 173 30.78 14.80 34.49
CA LEU A 173 30.79 14.18 35.82
C LEU A 173 32.19 13.77 36.27
N ALA A 174 33.02 13.23 35.38
CA ALA A 174 34.39 12.78 35.68
C ALA A 174 35.40 13.94 35.88
N ARG A 175 34.99 15.19 35.61
CA ARG A 175 35.79 16.40 35.86
C ARG A 175 35.60 17.01 37.25
N LYS A 176 34.59 16.57 38.02
CA LYS A 176 34.39 16.93 39.43
C LYS A 176 35.06 15.92 40.34
#